data_AF-A0A7H8WB88-F1
#
_entry.id   AF-A0A7H8WB88-F1
#
_cell.length_a   1.000
_cell.length_b   1.000
_cell.length_c   1.000
_cell.angle_alpha   90.00
_cell.angle_beta   90.00
_cell.angle_gamma   90.00
#
_symmetry.space_group_name_H-M   'P 1'
#
loop_
_entity.id
_entity.type
_entity.pdbx_description
1 polymer ?
#
loop_
_entity_poly.entity_id
_entity_poly.type
_entity_poly.pdbx_seq_one_letter_code
_entity_poly.pdbx_strand_id
1 'polypeptide(L)'
;MKSLILKIFIAIVTLLTTASCSKDFLDEPQPTAGVSETVIFSSREGVEAFISGIMRRFRGQFSSTDTAGLNSIFFARSVKGNDLIQADNWFGSDYANTNREPTYRRTIFTWNYCYYMINQANALITGVEESTVLTSQDKKELAAYGYALRGFFYHQLVLEFCPSYSVDTNYPAPPIYTSVSKEGNAMSTVGEMYMFIESDLLKAIDGLTANRLGKSYINKNVANGILAEVYQVMGNWSGAANAANAAYGGDPAAVLNAAGYRSGFDNYSSVEWIWGTPQRSDQTNYYYNAPAVMTDHMVASYAATYINKDFVSLFSPTDVRGYFQKKSASITDINDFRYWITRKFSFSFAGHNPIIRAPEMILIEAEAKVRLGDEVTGHNLLYTLQKDRDVNAVKSANTGAALIDEILMERRKELYAENGVEWFDAKRLRRGITRTGNHRIGAAGSLTADDKKFFLKIPQAEIDANPLIPKDINNNR
;
A
#
# COMPACT_ATOMS: atom_id res chain seq x y z
N MET A 1 57.84 45.68 -19.55
CA MET A 1 56.73 45.25 -18.67
C MET A 1 55.78 44.26 -19.34
N LYS A 2 55.26 44.51 -20.56
CA LYS A 2 54.34 43.57 -21.25
C LYS A 2 54.91 42.16 -21.48
N SER A 3 56.20 42.01 -21.78
CA SER A 3 56.83 40.68 -22.00
C SER A 3 57.10 39.90 -20.71
N LEU A 4 57.22 40.58 -19.56
CA LEU A 4 57.42 39.93 -18.26
C LEU A 4 56.09 39.40 -17.74
N ILE A 5 55.00 40.18 -17.90
CA ILE A 5 53.64 39.77 -17.54
C ILE A 5 53.19 38.58 -18.38
N LEU A 6 53.50 38.56 -19.69
CA LEU A 6 53.14 37.43 -20.56
C LEU A 6 53.90 36.14 -20.19
N LYS A 7 55.18 36.24 -19.79
CA LYS A 7 55.97 35.09 -19.33
C LYS A 7 55.50 34.56 -17.98
N ILE A 8 55.09 35.44 -17.06
CA ILE A 8 54.49 35.07 -15.77
C ILE A 8 53.13 34.41 -16.00
N PHE A 9 52.31 34.92 -16.93
CA PHE A 9 51.02 34.34 -17.25
C PHE A 9 51.14 32.95 -17.89
N ILE A 10 52.08 32.77 -18.82
CA ILE A 10 52.36 31.45 -19.41
C ILE A 10 52.89 30.48 -18.35
N ALA A 11 53.77 30.92 -17.45
CA ALA A 11 54.27 30.07 -16.35
C ALA A 11 53.16 29.63 -15.38
N ILE A 12 52.19 30.52 -15.08
CA ILE A 12 51.04 30.21 -14.21
C ILE A 12 50.06 29.26 -14.90
N VAL A 13 49.80 29.44 -16.20
CA VAL A 13 48.92 28.55 -16.98
C VAL A 13 49.53 27.16 -17.13
N THR A 14 50.86 27.05 -17.32
CA THR A 14 51.53 25.74 -17.38
C THR A 14 51.53 25.04 -16.03
N LEU A 15 51.67 25.77 -14.90
CA LEU A 15 51.58 25.19 -13.55
C LEU A 15 50.17 24.64 -13.22
N LEU A 16 49.13 25.21 -13.82
CA LEU A 16 47.73 24.77 -13.65
C LEU A 16 47.40 23.49 -14.42
N THR A 17 48.20 23.11 -15.43
CA THR A 17 47.97 21.88 -16.21
C THR A 17 48.60 20.62 -15.62
N THR A 18 49.46 20.75 -14.60
CA THR A 18 50.05 19.60 -13.89
C THR A 18 49.33 19.23 -12.60
N ALA A 19 48.27 19.96 -12.23
CA ALA A 19 47.33 19.56 -11.18
C ALA A 19 46.31 18.55 -11.75
N SER A 20 46.81 17.42 -12.26
CA SER A 20 45.98 16.22 -12.39
C SER A 20 45.56 15.83 -10.98
N CYS A 21 44.26 15.72 -10.71
CA CYS A 21 43.76 15.08 -9.49
C CYS A 21 44.55 13.78 -9.29
N SER A 22 45.24 13.64 -8.15
CA SER A 22 45.88 12.38 -7.83
C SER A 22 44.80 11.30 -7.79
N LYS A 23 45.16 10.07 -8.17
CA LYS A 23 44.26 8.92 -8.08
C LYS A 23 43.77 8.66 -6.65
N ASP A 24 44.39 9.30 -5.64
CA ASP A 24 44.01 9.25 -4.23
C ASP A 24 42.60 9.80 -3.95
N PHE A 25 42.00 10.58 -4.86
CA PHE A 25 40.58 10.97 -4.73
C PHE A 25 39.61 9.78 -4.96
N LEU A 26 40.08 8.71 -5.60
CA LEU A 26 39.33 7.44 -5.71
C LEU A 26 39.48 6.55 -4.46
N ASP A 27 40.41 6.90 -3.57
CA ASP A 27 40.70 6.22 -2.31
C ASP A 27 40.23 7.07 -1.09
N GLU A 28 39.32 8.03 -1.29
CA GLU A 28 38.58 8.64 -0.17
C GLU A 28 37.85 7.55 0.63
N PRO A 29 37.79 7.64 1.97
CA PRO A 29 37.31 6.56 2.80
C PRO A 29 35.90 6.16 2.39
N GLN A 30 35.74 4.88 2.02
CA GLN A 30 34.44 4.24 1.86
C GLN A 30 33.56 4.66 3.04
N PRO A 31 32.30 5.08 2.81
CA PRO A 31 31.46 5.64 3.86
C PRO A 31 31.43 4.70 5.07
N THR A 32 32.10 5.09 6.16
CA THR A 32 32.27 4.26 7.37
C THR A 32 30.98 4.05 8.14
N ALA A 33 29.90 4.73 7.73
CA ALA A 33 28.55 4.57 8.25
C ALA A 33 27.74 3.47 7.54
N GLY A 34 28.22 2.94 6.41
CA GLY A 34 27.56 1.88 5.66
C GLY A 34 28.27 0.53 5.83
N VAL A 35 27.50 -0.53 6.06
CA VAL A 35 28.01 -1.90 5.99
C VAL A 35 28.03 -2.31 4.51
N SER A 36 29.14 -2.84 4.00
CA SER A 36 29.22 -3.27 2.60
C SER A 36 28.26 -4.42 2.32
N GLU A 37 27.78 -4.56 1.09
CA GLU A 37 26.93 -5.68 0.67
C GLU A 37 27.59 -7.03 0.99
N THR A 38 28.90 -7.13 0.78
CA THR A 38 29.69 -8.31 1.13
C THR A 38 29.60 -8.68 2.61
N VAL A 39 29.50 -7.70 3.52
CA VAL A 39 29.36 -7.96 4.96
C VAL A 39 27.90 -8.28 5.30
N ILE A 40 26.93 -7.58 4.71
CA ILE A 40 25.50 -7.83 4.93
C ILE A 40 25.12 -9.27 4.58
N PHE A 41 25.55 -9.76 3.42
CA PHE A 41 25.16 -11.08 2.91
C PHE A 41 26.12 -12.21 3.33
N SER A 42 27.03 -11.95 4.28
CA SER A 42 27.97 -12.96 4.81
C SER A 42 27.43 -13.80 5.96
N SER A 43 26.25 -13.46 6.52
CA SER A 43 25.62 -14.16 7.64
C SER A 43 24.10 -13.98 7.59
N ARG A 44 23.34 -14.90 8.22
CA ARG A 44 21.87 -14.77 8.35
C ARG A 44 21.51 -13.49 9.10
N GLU A 45 22.21 -13.20 10.19
CA GLU A 45 21.97 -12.05 11.04
C GLU A 45 22.15 -10.73 10.27
N GLY A 46 23.15 -10.66 9.38
CA GLY A 46 23.36 -9.52 8.50
C GLY A 46 22.19 -9.29 7.54
N VAL A 47 21.67 -10.38 6.94
CA VAL A 47 20.51 -10.29 6.04
C VAL A 47 19.22 -9.95 6.80
N GLU A 48 19.00 -10.51 7.99
CA GLU A 48 17.86 -10.18 8.84
C GLU A 48 17.88 -8.71 9.29
N ALA A 49 19.07 -8.17 9.57
CA ALA A 49 19.26 -6.74 9.82
C ALA A 49 18.91 -5.89 8.57
N PHE A 50 19.28 -6.35 7.38
CA PHE A 50 18.91 -5.70 6.13
C PHE A 50 17.39 -5.71 5.92
N ILE A 51 16.72 -6.86 6.10
CA ILE A 51 15.25 -6.99 6.06
C ILE A 51 14.59 -6.04 7.06
N SER A 52 15.11 -5.94 8.28
CA SER A 52 14.64 -5.00 9.30
C SER A 52 14.72 -3.54 8.82
N GLY A 53 15.82 -3.20 8.14
CA GLY A 53 16.02 -1.91 7.48
C GLY A 53 14.99 -1.64 6.39
N ILE A 54 14.63 -2.63 5.58
CA ILE A 54 13.56 -2.52 4.58
C ILE A 54 12.21 -2.28 5.28
N MET A 55 11.88 -3.05 6.33
CA MET A 55 10.62 -2.89 7.07
C MET A 55 10.52 -1.51 7.75
N ARG A 56 11.65 -0.88 8.09
CA ARG A 56 11.67 0.52 8.58
C ARG A 56 11.15 1.51 7.54
N ARG A 57 11.33 1.24 6.24
CA ARG A 57 10.91 2.13 5.14
C ARG A 57 9.41 2.13 4.88
N PHE A 58 8.67 1.13 5.35
CA PHE A 58 7.19 1.13 5.32
C PHE A 58 6.57 2.28 6.11
N ARG A 59 7.29 2.71 7.15
CA ARG A 59 6.80 3.65 8.17
C ARG A 59 7.62 4.93 8.26
N GLY A 60 8.48 5.18 7.27
CA GLY A 60 9.33 6.35 7.21
C GLY A 60 8.63 7.55 6.59
N GLN A 61 9.09 8.75 6.95
CA GLN A 61 8.78 9.96 6.20
C GLN A 61 9.46 9.89 4.83
N PHE A 62 8.80 10.38 3.78
CA PHE A 62 9.42 10.52 2.47
C PHE A 62 9.63 11.99 2.13
N SER A 63 8.60 12.70 1.67
CA SER A 63 8.73 14.12 1.27
C SER A 63 7.79 15.06 2.01
N SER A 64 6.61 14.59 2.42
CA SER A 64 5.55 15.38 3.05
C SER A 64 4.50 14.44 3.66
N THR A 65 3.59 14.98 4.46
CA THR A 65 2.57 14.20 5.20
C THR A 65 1.73 13.29 4.32
N ASP A 66 1.37 13.73 3.11
CA ASP A 66 0.58 12.95 2.14
C ASP A 66 1.41 11.97 1.29
N THR A 67 2.72 11.89 1.56
CA THR A 67 3.68 11.03 0.86
C THR A 67 4.54 10.24 1.85
N ALA A 68 3.91 9.67 2.87
CA ALA A 68 4.58 8.91 3.92
C ALA A 68 4.36 7.40 3.76
N GLY A 69 5.25 6.74 3.04
CA GLY A 69 5.27 5.29 2.88
C GLY A 69 3.95 4.69 2.38
N LEU A 70 3.74 3.41 2.69
CA LEU A 70 2.58 2.64 2.22
C LEU A 70 1.25 3.23 2.69
N ASN A 71 1.17 3.67 3.95
CA ASN A 71 -0.07 4.19 4.53
C ASN A 71 -0.60 5.43 3.80
N SER A 72 0.27 6.22 3.18
CA SER A 72 -0.16 7.35 2.36
C SER A 72 -0.77 6.91 1.02
N ILE A 73 -0.29 5.82 0.41
CA ILE A 73 -0.92 5.25 -0.79
C ILE A 73 -2.33 4.75 -0.41
N PHE A 74 -2.40 3.96 0.66
CA PHE A 74 -3.64 3.38 1.20
C PHE A 74 -4.69 4.43 1.58
N PHE A 75 -4.26 5.47 2.30
CA PHE A 75 -5.17 6.54 2.69
C PHE A 75 -5.60 7.41 1.50
N ALA A 76 -4.71 7.67 0.53
CA ALA A 76 -5.07 8.37 -0.70
C ALA A 76 -6.14 7.62 -1.49
N ARG A 77 -6.11 6.29 -1.54
CA ARG A 77 -7.19 5.47 -2.12
C ARG A 77 -8.47 5.59 -1.30
N SER A 78 -8.36 5.53 0.02
CA SER A 78 -9.51 5.59 0.93
C SER A 78 -10.31 6.88 0.77
N VAL A 79 -9.65 8.04 0.66
CA VAL A 79 -10.36 9.32 0.49
C VAL A 79 -10.91 9.54 -0.93
N LYS A 80 -10.59 8.69 -1.91
CA LYS A 80 -11.23 8.73 -3.23
C LYS A 80 -12.64 8.16 -3.22
N GLY A 81 -12.96 7.32 -2.22
CA GLY A 81 -14.28 6.73 -2.01
C GLY A 81 -15.39 7.71 -1.62
N ASN A 82 -16.53 7.13 -1.25
CA ASN A 82 -17.75 7.77 -0.75
C ASN A 82 -17.85 7.74 0.78
N ASP A 83 -17.08 6.88 1.46
CA ASP A 83 -17.22 6.67 2.92
C ASP A 83 -16.59 7.79 3.76
N LEU A 84 -15.50 8.37 3.24
CA LEU A 84 -14.70 9.40 3.92
C LEU A 84 -14.84 10.76 3.25
N ILE A 85 -14.86 11.81 4.05
CA ILE A 85 -14.85 13.19 3.58
C ILE A 85 -13.58 13.88 4.04
N GLN A 86 -12.71 14.23 3.10
CA GLN A 86 -11.48 14.96 3.39
C GLN A 86 -11.70 16.49 3.31
N ALA A 87 -11.29 17.20 4.36
CA ALA A 87 -11.20 18.66 4.33
C ALA A 87 -10.16 19.14 3.31
N ASP A 88 -10.10 20.45 3.08
CA ASP A 88 -9.05 21.04 2.26
C ASP A 88 -7.72 21.08 3.02
N ASN A 89 -7.05 19.93 3.09
CA ASN A 89 -5.81 19.68 3.81
C ASN A 89 -4.95 18.70 2.99
N TRP A 90 -3.94 18.08 3.61
CA TRP A 90 -3.28 16.89 3.07
C TRP A 90 -4.30 15.88 2.55
N PHE A 91 -4.01 15.22 1.43
CA PHE A 91 -4.93 14.34 0.70
C PHE A 91 -6.17 15.02 0.09
N GLY A 92 -6.34 16.34 0.18
CA GLY A 92 -7.47 17.06 -0.43
C GLY A 92 -7.55 16.90 -1.96
N SER A 93 -6.40 16.94 -2.63
CA SER A 93 -6.31 16.70 -4.08
C SER A 93 -6.52 15.22 -4.46
N ASP A 94 -6.16 14.28 -3.58
CA ASP A 94 -6.50 12.86 -3.75
C ASP A 94 -8.01 12.67 -3.64
N TYR A 95 -8.63 13.26 -2.61
CA TYR A 95 -10.09 13.29 -2.43
C TYR A 95 -10.81 13.97 -3.60
N ALA A 96 -10.24 14.99 -4.23
CA ALA A 96 -10.82 15.64 -5.41
C ALA A 96 -10.54 14.91 -6.73
N ASN A 97 -9.78 13.81 -6.71
CA ASN A 97 -9.32 13.09 -7.91
C ASN A 97 -8.51 13.96 -8.89
N THR A 98 -7.81 14.99 -8.39
CA THR A 98 -7.01 15.92 -9.20
C THR A 98 -5.50 15.64 -9.12
N ASN A 99 -5.04 14.87 -8.12
CA ASN A 99 -3.62 14.60 -7.89
C ASN A 99 -3.05 13.48 -8.80
N ARG A 100 -3.14 13.62 -10.13
CA ARG A 100 -2.80 12.50 -11.07
C ARG A 100 -1.88 12.84 -12.25
N GLU A 101 -1.55 14.11 -12.44
CA GLU A 101 -0.73 14.55 -13.58
C GLU A 101 0.74 14.11 -13.43
N PRO A 102 1.51 14.01 -14.54
CA PRO A 102 2.83 13.39 -14.54
C PRO A 102 3.88 14.13 -13.69
N THR A 103 3.62 15.41 -13.37
CA THR A 103 4.47 16.24 -12.50
C THR A 103 3.89 16.41 -11.09
N TYR A 104 2.77 15.76 -10.79
CA TYR A 104 2.09 15.94 -9.50
C TYR A 104 2.65 15.03 -8.43
N ARG A 105 2.51 15.48 -7.18
CA ARG A 105 3.14 14.87 -6.01
C ARG A 105 2.77 13.39 -5.84
N ARG A 106 1.48 13.04 -5.95
CA ARG A 106 1.03 11.64 -5.80
C ARG A 106 1.65 10.74 -6.86
N THR A 107 1.64 11.18 -8.11
CA THR A 107 2.25 10.47 -9.24
C THR A 107 3.73 10.19 -9.00
N ILE A 108 4.51 11.22 -8.68
CA ILE A 108 5.95 11.10 -8.44
C ILE A 108 6.23 10.23 -7.22
N PHE A 109 5.52 10.47 -6.11
CA PHE A 109 5.72 9.72 -4.87
C PHE A 109 5.42 8.24 -5.04
N THR A 110 4.24 7.87 -5.57
CA THR A 110 3.85 6.47 -5.70
C THR A 110 4.83 5.72 -6.58
N TRP A 111 5.26 6.32 -7.71
CA TRP A 111 6.28 5.72 -8.58
C TRP A 111 7.60 5.52 -7.84
N ASN A 112 8.17 6.59 -7.32
CA ASN A 112 9.50 6.56 -6.71
C ASN A 112 9.54 5.67 -5.47
N TYR A 113 8.50 5.71 -4.64
CA TYR A 113 8.43 4.89 -3.43
C TYR A 113 8.32 3.40 -3.77
N CYS A 114 7.44 3.02 -4.69
CA CYS A 114 7.31 1.63 -5.10
C CYS A 114 8.61 1.11 -5.73
N TYR A 115 9.23 1.85 -6.66
CA TYR A 115 10.51 1.43 -7.27
C TYR A 115 11.67 1.43 -6.28
N TYR A 116 11.70 2.35 -5.32
CA TYR A 116 12.67 2.32 -4.23
C TYR A 116 12.57 1.00 -3.45
N MET A 117 11.35 0.60 -3.07
CA MET A 117 11.11 -0.64 -2.33
C MET A 117 11.37 -1.89 -3.17
N ILE A 118 11.02 -1.88 -4.46
CA ILE A 118 11.37 -2.94 -5.42
C ILE A 118 12.89 -3.08 -5.52
N ASN A 119 13.64 -1.97 -5.56
CA ASN A 119 15.09 -2.02 -5.62
C ASN A 119 15.71 -2.60 -4.33
N GLN A 120 15.13 -2.31 -3.16
CA GLN A 120 15.53 -2.97 -1.91
C GLN A 120 15.27 -4.48 -1.94
N ALA A 121 14.14 -4.90 -2.50
CA ALA A 121 13.81 -6.31 -2.68
C ALA A 121 14.77 -7.00 -3.66
N ASN A 122 15.12 -6.35 -4.77
CA ASN A 122 16.11 -6.84 -5.74
C ASN A 122 17.49 -7.00 -5.08
N ALA A 123 17.96 -6.00 -4.34
CA ALA A 123 19.23 -6.09 -3.62
C ALA A 123 19.25 -7.25 -2.61
N LEU A 124 18.14 -7.48 -1.89
CA LEU A 124 17.99 -8.62 -0.98
C LEU A 124 18.08 -9.96 -1.73
N ILE A 125 17.31 -10.13 -2.80
CA ILE A 125 17.28 -11.37 -3.59
C ILE A 125 18.68 -11.65 -4.15
N THR A 126 19.27 -10.70 -4.87
CA THR A 126 20.58 -10.85 -5.49
C THR A 126 21.67 -11.14 -4.45
N GLY A 127 21.73 -10.35 -3.38
CA GLY A 127 22.76 -10.54 -2.34
C GLY A 127 22.67 -11.89 -1.63
N VAL A 128 21.44 -12.38 -1.36
CA VAL A 128 21.23 -13.71 -0.77
C VAL A 128 21.61 -14.82 -1.75
N GLU A 129 21.18 -14.72 -3.00
CA GLU A 129 21.44 -15.74 -4.02
C GLU A 129 22.94 -15.86 -4.34
N GLU A 130 23.66 -14.74 -4.39
CA GLU A 130 25.09 -14.67 -4.69
C GLU A 130 25.98 -14.99 -3.48
N SER A 131 25.45 -14.98 -2.25
CA SER A 131 26.25 -15.28 -1.05
C SER A 131 26.91 -16.66 -1.13
N THR A 132 28.21 -16.74 -0.91
CA THR A 132 28.93 -18.03 -0.87
C THR A 132 28.94 -18.67 0.52
N VAL A 133 28.38 -17.99 1.53
CA VAL A 133 28.44 -18.41 2.94
C VAL A 133 27.09 -18.91 3.46
N LEU A 134 25.99 -18.33 2.98
CA LEU A 134 24.64 -18.73 3.40
C LEU A 134 24.32 -20.16 2.97
N THR A 135 23.67 -20.92 3.86
CA THR A 135 23.21 -22.28 3.54
C THR A 135 22.10 -22.24 2.48
N SER A 136 21.87 -23.34 1.77
CA SER A 136 20.78 -23.40 0.78
C SER A 136 19.40 -23.14 1.42
N GLN A 137 19.22 -23.54 2.68
CA GLN A 137 18.00 -23.27 3.43
C GLN A 137 17.86 -21.78 3.75
N ASP A 138 18.94 -21.13 4.21
CA ASP A 138 18.93 -19.68 4.45
C ASP A 138 18.65 -18.91 3.16
N LYS A 139 19.27 -19.32 2.05
CA LYS A 139 19.01 -18.68 0.75
C LYS A 139 17.55 -18.77 0.36
N LYS A 140 16.96 -19.96 0.46
CA LYS A 140 15.55 -20.19 0.15
C LYS A 140 14.63 -19.30 0.99
N GLU A 141 14.86 -19.27 2.31
CA GLU A 141 14.00 -18.51 3.22
C GLU A 141 14.20 -16.99 3.09
N LEU A 142 15.44 -16.51 3.06
CA LEU A 142 15.75 -15.08 3.07
C LEU A 142 15.42 -14.41 1.72
N ALA A 143 15.63 -15.09 0.59
CA ALA A 143 15.23 -14.57 -0.72
C ALA A 143 13.69 -14.49 -0.83
N ALA A 144 12.95 -15.38 -0.16
CA ALA A 144 11.49 -15.40 -0.15
C ALA A 144 10.88 -14.11 0.44
N TYR A 145 11.56 -13.44 1.38
CA TYR A 145 11.17 -12.10 1.84
C TYR A 145 11.25 -11.07 0.70
N GLY A 146 12.33 -11.11 -0.08
CA GLY A 146 12.53 -10.23 -1.23
C GLY A 146 11.47 -10.48 -2.29
N TYR A 147 11.18 -11.75 -2.63
CA TYR A 147 10.13 -12.11 -3.57
C TYR A 147 8.75 -11.59 -3.12
N ALA A 148 8.39 -11.75 -1.83
CA ALA A 148 7.13 -11.22 -1.31
C ALA A 148 7.03 -9.70 -1.41
N LEU A 149 8.10 -8.98 -1.05
CA LEU A 149 8.16 -7.53 -1.14
C LEU A 149 8.04 -7.03 -2.58
N ARG A 150 8.76 -7.68 -3.50
CA ARG A 150 8.77 -7.30 -4.91
C ARG A 150 7.39 -7.53 -5.53
N GLY A 151 6.79 -8.70 -5.30
CA GLY A 151 5.41 -8.98 -5.70
C GLY A 151 4.41 -7.97 -5.12
N PHE A 152 4.51 -7.65 -3.83
CA PHE A 152 3.66 -6.67 -3.17
C PHE A 152 3.77 -5.27 -3.78
N PHE A 153 4.98 -4.73 -3.94
CA PHE A 153 5.14 -3.36 -4.45
C PHE A 153 4.87 -3.23 -5.94
N TYR A 154 5.10 -4.28 -6.74
CA TYR A 154 4.59 -4.32 -8.11
C TYR A 154 3.07 -4.37 -8.15
N HIS A 155 2.41 -5.09 -7.23
CA HIS A 155 0.95 -5.06 -7.11
C HIS A 155 0.43 -3.65 -6.78
N GLN A 156 1.08 -2.95 -5.84
CA GLN A 156 0.72 -1.56 -5.54
C GLN A 156 0.91 -0.63 -6.74
N LEU A 157 1.98 -0.84 -7.51
CA LEU A 157 2.32 -0.03 -8.66
C LEU A 157 1.34 -0.26 -9.83
N VAL A 158 1.02 -1.51 -10.18
CA VAL A 158 0.06 -1.80 -11.25
C VAL A 158 -1.35 -1.32 -10.88
N LEU A 159 -1.74 -1.44 -9.60
CA LEU A 159 -3.00 -0.86 -9.13
C LEU A 159 -3.06 0.65 -9.35
N GLU A 160 -1.98 1.39 -9.18
CA GLU A 160 -2.00 2.86 -9.26
C GLU A 160 -1.83 3.40 -10.68
N PHE A 161 -1.10 2.70 -11.56
CA PHE A 161 -0.73 3.22 -12.88
C PHE A 161 -1.47 2.57 -14.05
N CYS A 162 -2.27 1.53 -13.80
CA CYS A 162 -2.98 0.79 -14.85
C CYS A 162 -4.49 0.73 -14.60
N PRO A 163 -5.29 0.48 -15.66
CA PRO A 163 -6.64 -0.03 -15.52
C PRO A 163 -6.63 -1.43 -14.87
N SER A 164 -7.80 -1.95 -14.51
CA SER A 164 -7.91 -3.31 -13.97
C SER A 164 -7.46 -4.37 -14.98
N TYR A 165 -6.96 -5.51 -14.48
CA TYR A 165 -6.57 -6.69 -15.26
C TYR A 165 -7.63 -7.13 -16.27
N SER A 166 -8.92 -7.02 -15.92
CA SER A 166 -10.04 -7.41 -16.77
C SER A 166 -10.38 -6.43 -17.90
N VAL A 167 -9.72 -5.27 -17.96
CA VAL A 167 -9.92 -4.27 -19.02
C VAL A 167 -9.10 -4.61 -20.26
N ASP A 168 -7.78 -4.71 -20.10
CA ASP A 168 -6.84 -5.03 -21.16
C ASP A 168 -5.52 -5.52 -20.55
N THR A 169 -5.22 -6.80 -20.74
CA THR A 169 -3.98 -7.41 -20.26
C THR A 169 -2.76 -6.96 -21.08
N ASN A 170 -2.93 -6.44 -22.29
CA ASN A 170 -1.84 -5.91 -23.11
C ASN A 170 -1.59 -4.41 -22.85
N TYR A 171 -2.39 -3.79 -21.98
CA TYR A 171 -2.21 -2.38 -21.65
C TYR A 171 -0.81 -2.13 -21.10
N PRO A 172 -0.08 -1.08 -21.54
CA PRO A 172 1.27 -0.86 -21.06
C PRO A 172 1.31 -0.65 -19.55
N ALA A 173 2.14 -1.41 -18.87
CA ALA A 173 2.35 -1.37 -17.44
C ALA A 173 3.78 -0.88 -17.12
N PRO A 174 4.02 -0.40 -15.89
CA PRO A 174 5.33 0.05 -15.48
C PRO A 174 6.44 -0.99 -15.78
N PRO A 175 7.68 -0.58 -16.08
CA PRO A 175 8.77 -1.53 -16.34
C PRO A 175 9.02 -2.53 -15.21
N ILE A 176 9.38 -3.76 -15.57
CA ILE A 176 9.78 -4.80 -14.62
C ILE A 176 11.30 -4.82 -14.53
N TYR A 177 11.83 -4.82 -13.30
CA TYR A 177 13.26 -4.92 -12.98
C TYR A 177 13.46 -6.09 -12.03
N THR A 178 14.25 -7.08 -12.44
CA THR A 178 14.53 -8.30 -11.67
C THR A 178 15.81 -8.24 -10.84
N SER A 179 16.59 -7.17 -11.01
CA SER A 179 17.85 -6.89 -10.31
C SER A 179 18.03 -5.37 -10.13
N VAL A 180 19.06 -4.96 -9.41
CA VAL A 180 19.45 -3.55 -9.32
C VAL A 180 19.98 -3.09 -10.68
N SER A 181 19.39 -2.04 -11.25
CA SER A 181 19.78 -1.49 -12.55
C SER A 181 19.81 0.05 -12.51
N LYS A 182 20.71 0.62 -13.30
CA LYS A 182 20.72 2.07 -13.63
C LYS A 182 20.18 2.34 -15.03
N GLU A 183 20.04 1.29 -15.84
CA GLU A 183 19.48 1.35 -17.18
C GLU A 183 17.97 1.18 -17.12
N GLY A 184 17.25 2.02 -17.86
CA GLY A 184 15.80 1.95 -17.98
C GLY A 184 15.35 0.72 -18.78
N ASN A 185 14.21 0.14 -18.39
CA ASN A 185 13.54 -0.92 -19.14
C ASN A 185 12.33 -0.35 -19.91
N ALA A 186 11.93 -1.04 -20.98
CA ALA A 186 10.68 -0.75 -21.67
C ALA A 186 9.47 -0.99 -20.75
N MET A 187 8.34 -0.36 -21.10
CA MET A 187 7.05 -0.68 -20.48
C MET A 187 6.77 -2.18 -20.62
N SER A 188 6.30 -2.81 -19.54
CA SER A 188 5.72 -4.16 -19.61
C SER A 188 4.26 -4.06 -20.05
N THR A 189 3.53 -5.17 -19.98
CA THR A 189 2.07 -5.20 -20.05
C THR A 189 1.45 -5.56 -18.71
N VAL A 190 0.16 -5.22 -18.52
CA VAL A 190 -0.59 -5.62 -17.31
C VAL A 190 -0.53 -7.15 -17.11
N GLY A 191 -0.67 -7.93 -18.18
CA GLY A 191 -0.60 -9.40 -18.15
C GLY A 191 0.76 -9.90 -17.65
N GLU A 192 1.86 -9.41 -18.24
CA GLU A 192 3.22 -9.76 -17.82
C GLU A 192 3.48 -9.36 -16.37
N MET A 193 3.02 -8.19 -15.96
CA MET A 193 3.17 -7.70 -14.59
C MET A 193 2.47 -8.61 -13.58
N TYR A 194 1.23 -9.02 -13.84
CA TYR A 194 0.51 -9.92 -12.93
C TYR A 194 1.09 -11.34 -12.91
N MET A 195 1.54 -11.88 -14.05
CA MET A 195 2.27 -13.16 -14.08
C MET A 195 3.57 -13.10 -13.26
N PHE A 196 4.30 -11.98 -13.36
CA PHE A 196 5.52 -11.78 -12.58
C PHE A 196 5.24 -11.69 -11.08
N ILE A 197 4.22 -10.91 -10.69
CA ILE A 197 3.76 -10.80 -9.29
C ILE A 197 3.36 -12.17 -8.73
N GLU A 198 2.54 -12.93 -9.46
CA GLU A 198 2.10 -14.26 -9.04
C GLU A 198 3.30 -15.21 -8.85
N SER A 199 4.22 -15.25 -9.82
CA SER A 199 5.44 -16.06 -9.72
C SER A 199 6.27 -15.74 -8.48
N ASP A 200 6.50 -14.45 -8.20
CA ASP A 200 7.25 -14.02 -7.02
C ASP A 200 6.53 -14.40 -5.72
N LEU A 201 5.21 -14.19 -5.64
CA LEU A 201 4.44 -14.55 -4.45
C LEU A 201 4.39 -16.07 -4.21
N LEU A 202 4.34 -16.88 -5.27
CA LEU A 202 4.42 -18.34 -5.14
C LEU A 202 5.79 -18.81 -4.64
N LYS A 203 6.89 -18.22 -5.15
CA LYS A 203 8.25 -18.45 -4.60
C LYS A 203 8.34 -18.03 -3.13
N ALA A 204 7.72 -16.90 -2.79
CA ALA A 204 7.68 -16.44 -1.41
C ALA A 204 6.96 -17.42 -0.48
N ILE A 205 5.80 -17.95 -0.90
CA ILE A 205 5.01 -18.93 -0.13
C ILE A 205 5.75 -20.27 0.05
N ASP A 206 6.54 -20.68 -0.94
CA ASP A 206 7.38 -21.88 -0.85
C ASP A 206 8.57 -21.71 0.11
N GLY A 207 9.18 -20.52 0.14
CA GLY A 207 10.35 -20.26 1.00
C GLY A 207 10.03 -19.78 2.42
N LEU A 208 8.94 -19.02 2.62
CA LEU A 208 8.60 -18.46 3.92
C LEU A 208 7.96 -19.50 4.85
N THR A 209 8.22 -19.34 6.15
CA THR A 209 7.56 -20.11 7.21
C THR A 209 6.39 -19.32 7.82
N ALA A 210 5.57 -19.96 8.65
CA ALA A 210 4.53 -19.26 9.42
C ALA A 210 5.11 -18.50 10.63
N ASN A 211 6.24 -18.94 11.16
CA ASN A 211 6.90 -18.32 12.29
C ASN A 211 7.61 -17.03 11.87
N ARG A 212 7.56 -16.01 12.72
CA ARG A 212 8.20 -14.71 12.48
C ARG A 212 8.45 -13.98 13.79
N LEU A 213 9.37 -13.02 13.77
CA LEU A 213 9.72 -12.18 14.92
C LEU A 213 8.58 -11.25 15.37
N GLY A 214 7.71 -10.85 14.45
CA GLY A 214 6.57 -9.98 14.74
C GLY A 214 5.81 -9.61 13.47
N LYS A 215 4.63 -9.01 13.62
CA LYS A 215 3.68 -8.72 12.53
C LYS A 215 4.12 -7.72 11.45
N SER A 216 5.36 -7.25 11.47
CA SER A 216 5.99 -6.33 10.52
C SER A 216 6.77 -7.12 9.49
N TYR A 217 7.23 -8.31 9.89
CA TYR A 217 7.86 -9.25 9.02
C TYR A 217 6.79 -9.99 8.23
N ILE A 218 7.08 -10.13 6.95
CA ILE A 218 6.31 -10.96 6.06
C ILE A 218 6.60 -12.42 6.46
N ASN A 219 5.54 -13.20 6.61
CA ASN A 219 5.62 -14.64 6.74
C ASN A 219 4.74 -15.27 5.64
N LYS A 220 4.62 -16.60 5.66
CA LYS A 220 3.79 -17.34 4.70
C LYS A 220 2.35 -16.85 4.66
N ASN A 221 1.77 -16.48 5.80
CA ASN A 221 0.40 -15.97 5.88
C ASN A 221 0.26 -14.60 5.21
N VAL A 222 1.24 -13.71 5.38
CA VAL A 222 1.26 -12.40 4.71
C VAL A 222 1.38 -12.58 3.20
N ALA A 223 2.29 -13.44 2.73
CA ALA A 223 2.45 -13.71 1.29
C ALA A 223 1.16 -14.27 0.66
N ASN A 224 0.45 -15.16 1.37
CA ASN A 224 -0.87 -15.64 0.96
C ASN A 224 -1.93 -14.52 0.94
N GLY A 225 -1.90 -13.59 1.91
CA GLY A 225 -2.85 -12.47 1.91
C GLY A 225 -2.67 -11.55 0.71
N ILE A 226 -1.42 -11.23 0.37
CA ILE A 226 -1.09 -10.46 -0.84
C ILE A 226 -1.54 -11.22 -2.10
N LEU A 227 -1.29 -12.53 -2.16
CA LEU A 227 -1.70 -13.35 -3.29
C LEU A 227 -3.23 -13.42 -3.44
N ALA A 228 -3.98 -13.40 -2.33
CA ALA A 228 -5.44 -13.35 -2.35
C ALA A 228 -5.95 -12.06 -2.99
N GLU A 229 -5.39 -10.89 -2.63
CA GLU A 229 -5.70 -9.60 -3.26
C GLU A 229 -5.38 -9.62 -4.77
N VAL A 230 -4.22 -10.16 -5.16
CA VAL A 230 -3.81 -10.32 -6.56
C VAL A 230 -4.81 -11.16 -7.34
N TYR A 231 -5.21 -12.31 -6.79
CA TYR A 231 -6.18 -13.20 -7.42
C TYR A 231 -7.58 -12.63 -7.50
N GLN A 232 -8.01 -11.78 -6.55
CA GLN A 232 -9.26 -11.03 -6.68
C GLN A 232 -9.25 -10.11 -7.89
N VAL A 233 -8.12 -9.47 -8.19
CA VAL A 233 -8.01 -8.59 -9.36
C VAL A 233 -7.95 -9.38 -10.66
N MET A 234 -7.28 -10.53 -10.66
CA MET A 234 -7.21 -11.43 -11.83
C MET A 234 -8.51 -12.20 -12.09
N GLY A 235 -9.46 -12.21 -11.14
CA GLY A 235 -10.65 -13.05 -11.21
C GLY A 235 -10.35 -14.55 -11.03
N ASN A 236 -9.20 -14.90 -10.46
CA ASN A 236 -8.86 -16.28 -10.10
C ASN A 236 -9.53 -16.64 -8.76
N TRP A 237 -10.83 -16.91 -8.79
CA TRP A 237 -11.62 -17.10 -7.57
C TRP A 237 -11.19 -18.32 -6.76
N SER A 238 -10.79 -19.42 -7.41
CA SER A 238 -10.26 -20.59 -6.68
C SER A 238 -8.95 -20.26 -5.97
N GLY A 239 -8.05 -19.54 -6.65
CA GLY A 239 -6.81 -19.07 -6.05
C GLY A 239 -7.08 -18.10 -4.89
N ALA A 240 -7.98 -17.13 -5.09
CA ALA A 240 -8.33 -16.13 -4.09
C ALA A 240 -8.89 -16.77 -2.81
N ALA A 241 -9.82 -17.72 -2.94
CA ALA A 241 -10.37 -18.44 -1.80
C ALA A 241 -9.30 -19.21 -1.03
N ASN A 242 -8.44 -19.97 -1.72
CA ASN A 242 -7.41 -20.79 -1.09
C ASN A 242 -6.34 -19.92 -0.40
N ALA A 243 -5.87 -18.86 -1.07
CA ALA A 243 -4.86 -17.96 -0.53
C ALA A 243 -5.42 -17.18 0.68
N ALA A 244 -6.65 -16.68 0.60
CA ALA A 244 -7.29 -16.00 1.71
C ALA A 244 -7.45 -16.92 2.93
N ASN A 245 -7.98 -18.12 2.73
CA ASN A 245 -8.12 -19.14 3.77
C ASN A 245 -6.79 -19.43 4.46
N ALA A 246 -5.73 -19.65 3.68
CA ALA A 246 -4.38 -19.88 4.19
C ALA A 246 -3.79 -18.68 4.95
N ALA A 247 -4.16 -17.45 4.55
CA ALA A 247 -3.68 -16.23 5.20
C ALA A 247 -4.23 -16.07 6.63
N TYR A 248 -5.54 -16.26 6.83
CA TYR A 248 -6.15 -16.14 8.16
C TYR A 248 -6.21 -17.44 8.96
N GLY A 249 -5.91 -18.60 8.33
CA GLY A 249 -5.83 -19.90 9.02
C GLY A 249 -7.12 -20.72 9.00
N GLY A 250 -8.12 -20.32 8.22
CA GLY A 250 -9.32 -21.12 7.92
C GLY A 250 -10.40 -21.19 9.01
N ASP A 251 -10.17 -20.62 10.20
CA ASP A 251 -11.17 -20.49 11.26
C ASP A 251 -11.49 -19.00 11.54
N PRO A 252 -12.58 -18.45 10.97
CA PRO A 252 -12.98 -17.07 11.21
C PRO A 252 -13.25 -16.77 12.69
N ALA A 253 -13.82 -17.71 13.44
CA ALA A 253 -14.18 -17.47 14.84
C ALA A 253 -12.94 -17.35 15.74
N ALA A 254 -11.82 -17.98 15.36
CA ALA A 254 -10.55 -17.89 16.09
C ALA A 254 -9.80 -16.57 15.88
N VAL A 255 -10.09 -15.84 14.79
CA VAL A 255 -9.31 -14.67 14.38
C VAL A 255 -10.08 -13.36 14.45
N LEU A 256 -11.40 -13.41 14.67
CA LEU A 256 -12.24 -12.22 14.88
C LEU A 256 -12.26 -11.80 16.35
N ASN A 257 -12.31 -10.49 16.58
CA ASN A 257 -12.34 -9.92 17.92
C ASN A 257 -13.08 -8.57 17.94
N ALA A 258 -14.41 -8.63 18.06
CA ALA A 258 -15.26 -7.45 18.22
C ALA A 258 -14.84 -6.53 19.39
N ALA A 259 -14.40 -7.11 20.51
CA ALA A 259 -14.04 -6.36 21.71
C ALA A 259 -12.81 -5.45 21.47
N GLY A 260 -11.89 -5.87 20.60
CA GLY A 260 -10.73 -5.08 20.19
C GLY A 260 -11.03 -3.97 19.19
N TYR A 261 -12.21 -3.96 18.54
CA TYR A 261 -12.49 -3.03 17.44
C TYR A 261 -12.50 -1.56 17.89
N ARG A 262 -12.90 -1.29 19.14
CA ARG A 262 -12.93 0.07 19.71
C ARG A 262 -11.65 0.46 20.47
N SER A 263 -10.57 -0.31 20.32
CA SER A 263 -9.30 -0.08 21.01
C SER A 263 -8.34 0.88 20.28
N GLY A 264 -8.80 1.57 19.23
CA GLY A 264 -8.05 2.65 18.58
C GLY A 264 -7.21 2.24 17.37
N PHE A 265 -7.20 0.96 16.98
CA PHE A 265 -6.48 0.47 15.80
C PHE A 265 -4.98 0.84 15.78
N ASP A 266 -4.38 1.00 16.95
CA ASP A 266 -3.01 1.45 17.16
C ASP A 266 -2.14 0.39 17.84
N ASN A 267 -2.67 -0.82 18.06
CA ASN A 267 -1.99 -1.90 18.76
C ASN A 267 -1.70 -3.09 17.84
N TYR A 268 -0.42 -3.25 17.54
CA TYR A 268 0.14 -4.28 16.71
C TYR A 268 0.00 -5.70 17.27
N SER A 269 -0.32 -5.85 18.55
CA SER A 269 -0.66 -7.14 19.16
C SER A 269 -2.08 -7.59 18.87
N SER A 270 -2.91 -6.79 18.17
CA SER A 270 -4.28 -7.15 17.79
C SER A 270 -4.32 -8.50 17.08
N VAL A 271 -5.14 -9.44 17.56
CA VAL A 271 -5.29 -10.78 16.98
C VAL A 271 -5.68 -10.75 15.51
N GLU A 272 -6.52 -9.79 15.11
CA GLU A 272 -7.04 -9.70 13.74
C GLU A 272 -5.97 -9.27 12.71
N TRP A 273 -4.81 -8.74 13.14
CA TRP A 273 -3.80 -8.24 12.21
C TRP A 273 -2.94 -9.40 11.69
N ILE A 274 -2.88 -9.56 10.38
CA ILE A 274 -1.97 -10.50 9.70
C ILE A 274 -0.66 -9.80 9.37
N TRP A 275 -0.71 -8.54 8.94
CA TRP A 275 0.47 -7.71 8.70
C TRP A 275 0.22 -6.30 9.19
N GLY A 276 1.24 -5.63 9.74
CA GLY A 276 1.13 -4.28 10.25
C GLY A 276 2.47 -3.58 10.38
N THR A 277 2.44 -2.27 10.58
CA THR A 277 3.63 -1.45 10.85
C THR A 277 3.64 -1.03 12.32
N PRO A 278 4.64 -1.46 13.12
CA PRO A 278 4.82 -0.94 14.47
C PRO A 278 5.43 0.46 14.41
N GLN A 279 5.28 1.21 15.48
CA GLN A 279 5.79 2.56 15.68
C GLN A 279 6.24 2.65 17.13
N ARG A 280 7.36 3.31 17.36
CA ARG A 280 7.89 3.48 18.70
C ARG A 280 8.12 4.95 18.95
N SER A 281 8.00 5.36 20.20
CA SER A 281 8.23 6.75 20.62
C SER A 281 9.64 7.25 20.27
N ASP A 282 10.64 6.36 20.29
CA ASP A 282 12.03 6.63 19.91
C ASP A 282 12.29 6.57 18.38
N GLN A 283 11.28 6.19 17.58
CA GLN A 283 11.37 6.04 16.13
C GLN A 283 10.16 6.62 15.38
N THR A 284 9.57 7.68 15.92
CA THR A 284 8.31 8.25 15.43
C THR A 284 8.40 8.78 13.99
N ASN A 285 7.31 8.64 13.23
CA ASN A 285 7.10 9.36 11.97
C ASN A 285 6.35 10.68 12.17
N TYR A 286 6.18 11.12 13.42
CA TYR A 286 5.44 12.33 13.80
C TYR A 286 4.01 12.31 13.25
N TYR A 287 3.66 13.30 12.43
CA TYR A 287 2.32 13.45 11.86
C TYR A 287 2.16 12.74 10.50
N TYR A 288 3.08 11.85 10.12
CA TYR A 288 3.12 11.19 8.81
C TYR A 288 2.43 9.80 8.85
N ASN A 289 1.40 9.65 9.69
CA ASN A 289 0.79 8.37 10.04
C ASN A 289 -0.73 8.35 9.80
N ALA A 290 -1.13 8.42 8.53
CA ALA A 290 -2.51 8.16 8.14
C ALA A 290 -2.86 6.67 8.39
N PRO A 291 -4.12 6.32 8.70
CA PRO A 291 -5.28 7.21 8.79
C PRO A 291 -5.38 8.00 10.11
N ALA A 292 -4.83 7.48 11.22
CA ALA A 292 -5.10 7.97 12.56
C ALA A 292 -4.87 9.49 12.72
N VAL A 293 -3.76 10.00 12.18
CA VAL A 293 -3.43 11.44 12.26
C VAL A 293 -4.45 12.35 11.55
N MET A 294 -5.18 11.81 10.57
CA MET A 294 -6.17 12.54 9.79
C MET A 294 -7.58 12.37 10.37
N THR A 295 -7.88 11.20 10.93
CA THR A 295 -9.23 10.82 11.38
C THR A 295 -9.49 11.03 12.87
N ASP A 296 -8.46 11.11 13.72
CA ASP A 296 -8.67 11.29 15.17
C ASP A 296 -8.88 12.77 15.51
N HIS A 297 -10.08 13.11 16.00
CA HIS A 297 -10.46 14.47 16.40
C HIS A 297 -10.41 14.71 17.91
N MET A 298 -9.94 13.72 18.68
CA MET A 298 -9.96 13.73 20.16
C MET A 298 -8.65 14.24 20.77
N VAL A 299 -7.57 14.27 19.97
CA VAL A 299 -6.23 14.71 20.38
C VAL A 299 -5.67 15.72 19.38
N ALA A 300 -4.50 16.29 19.68
CA ALA A 300 -3.78 17.15 18.74
C ALA A 300 -3.28 16.30 17.55
N SER A 301 -3.97 16.42 16.42
CA SER A 301 -3.68 15.77 15.14
C SER A 301 -4.03 16.73 13.99
N TYR A 302 -3.98 16.28 12.72
CA TYR A 302 -4.52 17.09 11.63
C TYR A 302 -6.06 17.15 11.64
N ALA A 303 -6.74 16.13 12.18
CA ALA A 303 -8.19 16.11 12.38
C ALA A 303 -8.97 16.62 11.14
N ALA A 304 -8.59 16.13 9.96
CA ALA A 304 -9.01 16.65 8.66
C ALA A 304 -10.01 15.75 7.93
N THR A 305 -10.26 14.54 8.44
CA THR A 305 -11.14 13.56 7.80
C THR A 305 -12.40 13.34 8.61
N TYR A 306 -13.54 13.37 7.94
CA TYR A 306 -14.88 13.21 8.47
C TYR A 306 -15.56 12.01 7.79
N ILE A 307 -16.73 11.61 8.28
CA ILE A 307 -17.45 10.44 7.78
C ILE A 307 -18.72 10.87 7.05
N ASN A 308 -18.98 10.25 5.91
CA ASN A 308 -20.21 10.50 5.17
C ASN A 308 -21.44 10.06 6.00
N LYS A 309 -22.45 10.92 6.11
CA LYS A 309 -23.69 10.61 6.84
C LYS A 309 -24.39 9.36 6.30
N ASP A 310 -24.29 9.11 4.99
CA ASP A 310 -24.90 7.93 4.38
C ASP A 310 -24.14 6.67 4.80
N PHE A 311 -22.81 6.72 4.92
CA PHE A 311 -22.01 5.62 5.45
C PHE A 311 -22.34 5.33 6.92
N VAL A 312 -22.50 6.37 7.76
CA VAL A 312 -22.93 6.21 9.16
C VAL A 312 -24.27 5.47 9.26
N SER A 313 -25.19 5.71 8.33
CA SER A 313 -26.52 5.07 8.32
C SER A 313 -26.51 3.58 7.99
N LEU A 314 -25.39 3.03 7.53
CA LEU A 314 -25.23 1.59 7.23
C LEU A 314 -25.04 0.73 8.48
N PHE A 315 -24.83 1.34 9.64
CA PHE A 315 -24.54 0.63 10.89
C PHE A 315 -25.76 0.63 11.79
N SER A 316 -26.12 -0.54 12.30
CA SER A 316 -27.14 -0.65 13.34
C SER A 316 -26.62 -0.06 14.66
N PRO A 317 -27.50 0.29 15.62
CA PRO A 317 -27.08 0.70 16.95
C PRO A 317 -26.26 -0.35 17.73
N THR A 318 -26.37 -1.64 17.34
CA THR A 318 -25.66 -2.76 17.98
C THR A 318 -24.38 -3.19 17.26
N ASP A 319 -24.09 -2.64 16.08
CA ASP A 319 -22.84 -2.86 15.37
C ASP A 319 -21.69 -2.12 16.07
N VAL A 320 -20.69 -2.87 16.58
CA VAL A 320 -19.54 -2.32 17.29
C VAL A 320 -18.74 -1.34 16.44
N ARG A 321 -18.83 -1.44 15.10
CA ARG A 321 -18.12 -0.60 14.14
C ARG A 321 -18.81 0.73 13.89
N GLY A 322 -20.08 0.87 14.27
CA GLY A 322 -20.85 2.11 14.31
C GLY A 322 -20.32 3.09 15.36
N TYR A 323 -19.00 3.30 15.39
CA TYR A 323 -18.31 4.07 16.42
C TYR A 323 -18.09 5.51 15.94
N PHE A 324 -19.21 6.19 15.69
CA PHE A 324 -19.28 7.55 15.19
C PHE A 324 -19.87 8.50 16.23
N GLN A 325 -19.47 9.76 16.16
CA GLN A 325 -20.03 10.81 17.01
C GLN A 325 -20.07 12.15 16.28
N LYS A 326 -20.88 13.06 16.82
CA LYS A 326 -20.94 14.45 16.39
C LYS A 326 -19.60 15.14 16.69
N LYS A 327 -19.02 15.86 15.73
CA LYS A 327 -17.74 16.57 15.90
C LYS A 327 -17.75 17.64 17.00
N SER A 328 -18.84 18.40 17.10
CA SER A 328 -18.99 19.53 18.03
C SER A 328 -20.47 19.84 18.26
N ALA A 329 -20.81 20.32 19.46
CA ALA A 329 -22.16 20.79 19.77
C ALA A 329 -22.61 21.93 18.82
N SER A 330 -21.69 22.77 18.35
CA SER A 330 -21.95 23.91 17.47
C SER A 330 -22.35 23.57 16.04
N ILE A 331 -22.05 22.36 15.54
CA ILE A 331 -22.40 21.94 14.18
C ILE A 331 -23.78 21.29 14.21
N THR A 332 -24.86 22.02 13.97
CA THR A 332 -26.22 21.51 14.14
C THR A 332 -26.79 20.81 12.90
N ASP A 333 -26.37 21.21 11.70
CA ASP A 333 -26.83 20.63 10.44
C ASP A 333 -26.11 19.32 10.13
N ILE A 334 -26.87 18.22 10.03
CA ILE A 334 -26.35 16.89 9.65
C ILE A 334 -25.77 16.86 8.23
N ASN A 335 -26.12 17.83 7.39
CA ASN A 335 -25.56 17.98 6.04
C ASN A 335 -24.25 18.78 6.01
N ASP A 336 -23.77 19.29 7.14
CA ASP A 336 -22.39 19.78 7.23
C ASP A 336 -21.45 18.58 7.06
N PHE A 337 -20.52 18.68 6.13
CA PHE A 337 -19.54 17.62 5.86
C PHE A 337 -18.69 17.27 7.09
N ARG A 338 -18.61 18.18 8.07
CA ARG A 338 -17.86 18.04 9.31
C ARG A 338 -18.66 17.39 10.44
N TYR A 339 -19.92 17.03 10.22
CA TYR A 339 -20.83 16.61 11.28
C TYR A 339 -20.37 15.32 11.98
N TRP A 340 -20.03 14.29 11.20
CA TRP A 340 -19.66 12.97 11.73
C TRP A 340 -18.15 12.76 11.74
N ILE A 341 -17.65 12.26 12.87
CA ILE A 341 -16.27 11.76 13.04
C ILE A 341 -16.31 10.32 13.51
N THR A 342 -15.26 9.56 13.19
CA THR A 342 -15.05 8.20 13.69
C THR A 342 -14.17 8.20 14.94
N ARG A 343 -14.33 7.19 15.79
CA ARG A 343 -13.44 6.86 16.91
C ARG A 343 -12.67 5.54 16.71
N LYS A 344 -12.71 4.96 15.51
CA LYS A 344 -12.00 3.72 15.18
C LYS A 344 -10.48 3.84 15.38
N PHE A 345 -9.90 4.99 15.03
CA PHE A 345 -8.46 5.24 15.07
C PHE A 345 -8.10 6.23 16.17
N SER A 346 -7.09 5.88 16.97
CA SER A 346 -6.50 6.74 18.00
C SER A 346 -5.12 7.18 17.55
N PHE A 347 -4.88 8.49 17.46
CA PHE A 347 -3.58 9.01 17.09
C PHE A 347 -2.63 9.04 18.29
N SER A 348 -1.45 8.47 18.11
CA SER A 348 -0.29 8.72 18.94
C SER A 348 0.99 8.64 18.09
N PHE A 349 2.07 9.26 18.55
CA PHE A 349 3.37 9.17 17.88
C PHE A 349 3.98 7.77 17.87
N ALA A 350 3.41 6.84 18.65
CA ALA A 350 3.75 5.42 18.67
C ALA A 350 2.61 4.55 18.12
N GLY A 351 1.61 5.16 17.45
CA GLY A 351 0.44 4.44 16.96
C GLY A 351 0.77 3.53 15.79
N HIS A 352 0.43 2.25 15.92
CA HIS A 352 0.64 1.25 14.88
C HIS A 352 -0.41 1.35 13.77
N ASN A 353 -0.17 0.71 12.62
CA ASN A 353 -1.20 0.58 11.58
C ASN A 353 -1.28 -0.86 11.08
N PRO A 354 -2.49 -1.37 10.79
CA PRO A 354 -2.64 -2.60 10.03
C PRO A 354 -2.26 -2.37 8.56
N ILE A 355 -1.75 -3.40 7.92
CA ILE A 355 -1.60 -3.48 6.46
C ILE A 355 -2.60 -4.51 5.91
N ILE A 356 -2.62 -5.72 6.47
CA ILE A 356 -3.56 -6.80 6.11
C ILE A 356 -4.18 -7.35 7.40
N ARG A 357 -5.50 -7.55 7.41
CA ARG A 357 -6.23 -8.14 8.54
C ARG A 357 -7.03 -9.38 8.15
N ALA A 358 -7.33 -10.23 9.12
CA ALA A 358 -8.12 -11.44 8.93
C ALA A 358 -9.54 -11.18 8.40
N PRO A 359 -10.30 -10.15 8.84
CA PRO A 359 -11.62 -9.83 8.28
C PRO A 359 -11.60 -9.56 6.77
N GLU A 360 -10.52 -8.95 6.27
CA GLU A 360 -10.35 -8.76 4.84
C GLU A 360 -10.29 -10.12 4.12
N MET A 361 -9.44 -11.02 4.58
CA MET A 361 -9.28 -12.35 3.98
C MET A 361 -10.57 -13.17 4.06
N ILE A 362 -11.31 -13.11 5.17
CA ILE A 362 -12.62 -13.76 5.31
C ILE A 362 -13.58 -13.25 4.23
N LEU A 363 -13.61 -11.94 3.97
CA LEU A 363 -14.46 -11.34 2.95
C LEU A 363 -13.98 -11.65 1.51
N ILE A 364 -12.66 -11.77 1.29
CA ILE A 364 -12.12 -12.25 0.02
C ILE A 364 -12.59 -13.68 -0.25
N GLU A 365 -12.47 -14.57 0.74
CA GLU A 365 -12.91 -15.96 0.61
C GLU A 365 -14.42 -16.02 0.41
N ALA A 366 -15.21 -15.24 1.17
CA ALA A 366 -16.66 -15.19 1.01
C ALA A 366 -17.06 -14.81 -0.42
N GLU A 367 -16.48 -13.73 -0.97
CA GLU A 367 -16.75 -13.31 -2.35
C GLU A 367 -16.37 -14.41 -3.34
N ALA A 368 -15.17 -14.97 -3.20
CA ALA A 368 -14.66 -16.00 -4.10
C ALA A 368 -15.55 -17.26 -4.09
N LYS A 369 -16.03 -17.69 -2.91
CA LYS A 369 -16.94 -18.84 -2.77
C LYS A 369 -18.26 -18.63 -3.48
N VAL A 370 -18.89 -17.46 -3.30
CA VAL A 370 -20.14 -17.12 -4.01
C VAL A 370 -19.91 -17.11 -5.52
N ARG A 371 -18.79 -16.54 -6.00
CA ARG A 371 -18.47 -16.53 -7.44
C ARG A 371 -18.17 -17.90 -8.03
N LEU A 372 -17.77 -18.87 -7.21
CA LEU A 372 -17.60 -20.27 -7.58
C LEU A 372 -18.91 -21.09 -7.46
N GLY A 373 -20.02 -20.46 -7.07
CA GLY A 373 -21.31 -21.12 -6.86
C GLY A 373 -21.50 -21.76 -5.48
N ASP A 374 -20.53 -21.62 -4.56
CA ASP A 374 -20.64 -22.08 -3.18
C ASP A 374 -21.21 -20.96 -2.28
N GLU A 375 -22.49 -20.64 -2.51
CA GLU A 375 -23.19 -19.59 -1.76
C GLU A 375 -23.34 -19.94 -0.28
N VAL A 376 -23.47 -21.22 0.06
CA VAL A 376 -23.62 -21.67 1.46
C VAL A 376 -22.39 -21.27 2.27
N THR A 377 -21.18 -21.55 1.77
CA THR A 377 -19.94 -21.14 2.44
C THR A 377 -19.80 -19.62 2.45
N GLY A 378 -20.10 -18.95 1.32
CA GLY A 378 -20.06 -17.48 1.24
C GLY A 378 -20.94 -16.81 2.28
N HIS A 379 -22.19 -17.28 2.43
CA HIS A 379 -23.12 -16.82 3.46
C HIS A 379 -22.62 -17.06 4.88
N ASN A 380 -22.04 -18.24 5.15
CA ASN A 380 -21.53 -18.57 6.47
C ASN A 380 -20.37 -17.65 6.86
N LEU A 381 -19.42 -17.42 5.95
CA LEU A 381 -18.27 -16.54 6.19
C LEU A 381 -18.71 -15.10 6.43
N LEU A 382 -19.59 -14.57 5.56
CA LEU A 382 -20.14 -13.23 5.72
C LEU A 382 -20.87 -13.08 7.06
N TYR A 383 -21.77 -14.03 7.38
CA TYR A 383 -22.55 -13.98 8.60
C TYR A 383 -21.69 -14.11 9.86
N THR A 384 -20.65 -14.95 9.86
CA THR A 384 -19.74 -15.07 11.01
C THR A 384 -19.08 -13.73 11.33
N LEU A 385 -18.61 -13.00 10.31
CA LEU A 385 -18.08 -11.65 10.51
C LEU A 385 -19.16 -10.67 10.98
N GLN A 386 -20.32 -10.63 10.32
CA GLN A 386 -21.41 -9.74 10.69
C GLN A 386 -21.87 -9.98 12.12
N LYS A 387 -21.96 -11.24 12.56
CA LYS A 387 -22.43 -11.62 13.90
C LYS A 387 -21.42 -11.30 15.00
N ASP A 388 -20.13 -11.37 14.71
CA ASP A 388 -19.10 -10.89 15.62
C ASP A 388 -19.23 -9.36 15.80
N ARG A 389 -19.44 -8.62 14.72
CA ARG A 389 -19.53 -7.15 14.76
C ARG A 389 -20.85 -6.63 15.31
N ASP A 390 -21.96 -7.27 14.99
CA ASP A 390 -23.30 -6.88 15.40
C ASP A 390 -24.01 -8.07 16.03
N VAL A 391 -24.25 -7.97 17.33
CA VAL A 391 -24.93 -9.01 18.11
C VAL A 391 -26.35 -9.30 17.60
N ASN A 392 -26.95 -8.38 16.86
CA ASN A 392 -28.27 -8.54 16.24
C ASN A 392 -28.20 -8.85 14.73
N ALA A 393 -27.02 -9.09 14.17
CA ALA A 393 -26.90 -9.50 12.78
C ALA A 393 -27.77 -10.73 12.50
N VAL A 394 -28.44 -10.71 11.36
CA VAL A 394 -29.24 -11.80 10.82
C VAL A 394 -28.59 -12.28 9.55
N LYS A 395 -28.51 -13.60 9.39
CA LYS A 395 -27.95 -14.20 8.19
C LYS A 395 -28.78 -13.83 6.97
N SER A 396 -28.13 -13.27 5.96
CA SER A 396 -28.78 -12.86 4.72
C SER A 396 -29.42 -14.01 3.96
N ALA A 397 -30.50 -13.70 3.23
CA ALA A 397 -31.14 -14.58 2.25
C ALA A 397 -30.88 -14.13 0.80
N ASN A 398 -30.06 -13.10 0.58
CA ASN A 398 -29.67 -12.65 -0.75
C ASN A 398 -28.85 -13.74 -1.47
N THR A 399 -28.99 -13.84 -2.78
CA THR A 399 -28.24 -14.80 -3.61
C THR A 399 -27.60 -14.11 -4.82
N GLY A 400 -26.68 -14.80 -5.50
CA GLY A 400 -26.01 -14.33 -6.71
C GLY A 400 -25.43 -12.92 -6.56
N ALA A 401 -25.78 -12.03 -7.50
CA ALA A 401 -25.28 -10.66 -7.52
C ALA A 401 -25.65 -9.84 -6.27
N ALA A 402 -26.82 -10.08 -5.67
CA ALA A 402 -27.25 -9.37 -4.46
C ALA A 402 -26.39 -9.75 -3.25
N LEU A 403 -26.01 -11.02 -3.14
CA LEU A 403 -25.08 -11.48 -2.09
C LEU A 403 -23.68 -10.90 -2.28
N ILE A 404 -23.20 -10.83 -3.53
CA ILE A 404 -21.93 -10.18 -3.84
C ILE A 404 -21.97 -8.70 -3.43
N ASP A 405 -23.03 -7.98 -3.76
CA ASP A 405 -23.18 -6.57 -3.37
C ASP A 405 -23.21 -6.38 -1.85
N GLU A 406 -23.80 -7.32 -1.11
CA GLU A 406 -23.76 -7.32 0.35
C GLU A 406 -22.35 -7.56 0.90
N ILE A 407 -21.59 -8.50 0.31
CA ILE A 407 -20.18 -8.73 0.69
C ILE A 407 -19.34 -7.48 0.43
N LEU A 408 -19.53 -6.79 -0.69
CA LEU A 408 -18.84 -5.54 -1.00
C LEU A 408 -19.23 -4.40 -0.05
N MET A 409 -20.50 -4.34 0.37
CA MET A 409 -20.94 -3.41 1.40
C MET A 409 -20.28 -3.71 2.75
N GLU A 410 -20.20 -4.99 3.13
CA GLU A 410 -19.56 -5.40 4.37
C GLU A 410 -18.05 -5.11 4.35
N ARG A 411 -17.39 -5.26 3.20
CA ARG A 411 -16.01 -4.81 2.97
C ARG A 411 -15.82 -3.32 3.23
N ARG A 412 -16.72 -2.47 2.74
CA ARG A 412 -16.70 -1.03 3.06
C ARG A 412 -16.87 -0.75 4.55
N LYS A 413 -17.86 -1.39 5.19
CA LYS A 413 -18.11 -1.25 6.64
C LYS A 413 -16.92 -1.66 7.50
N GLU A 414 -16.24 -2.74 7.11
CA GLU A 414 -15.12 -3.31 7.87
C GLU A 414 -13.80 -2.56 7.64
N LEU A 415 -13.49 -2.20 6.39
CA LEU A 415 -12.14 -1.80 5.95
C LEU A 415 -12.00 -0.28 5.66
N TYR A 416 -12.99 0.54 6.03
CA TYR A 416 -12.91 1.98 5.77
C TYR A 416 -11.65 2.61 6.39
N ALA A 417 -11.06 3.55 5.65
CA ALA A 417 -9.81 4.25 5.94
C ALA A 417 -8.54 3.39 6.04
N GLU A 418 -8.61 2.08 5.73
CA GLU A 418 -7.46 1.19 5.76
C GLU A 418 -6.79 1.12 4.38
N ASN A 419 -7.11 0.14 3.54
CA ASN A 419 -6.42 -0.13 2.27
C ASN A 419 -7.00 0.59 1.04
N GLY A 420 -8.06 1.39 1.22
CA GLY A 420 -8.80 2.00 0.11
C GLY A 420 -9.81 1.07 -0.56
N VAL A 421 -10.47 0.22 0.25
CA VAL A 421 -11.37 -0.86 -0.17
C VAL A 421 -12.37 -0.50 -1.28
N GLU A 422 -13.07 0.64 -1.18
CA GLU A 422 -14.08 1.02 -2.19
C GLU A 422 -13.43 1.37 -3.53
N TRP A 423 -12.28 2.05 -3.51
CA TRP A 423 -11.50 2.34 -4.71
C TRP A 423 -10.97 1.05 -5.34
N PHE A 424 -10.46 0.12 -4.52
CA PHE A 424 -9.95 -1.17 -4.98
C PHE A 424 -11.07 -2.01 -5.62
N ASP A 425 -12.20 -2.14 -4.94
CA ASP A 425 -13.36 -2.89 -5.42
C ASP A 425 -13.96 -2.24 -6.67
N ALA A 426 -14.09 -0.91 -6.71
CA ALA A 426 -14.56 -0.19 -7.89
C ALA A 426 -13.68 -0.47 -9.11
N LYS A 427 -12.35 -0.41 -8.96
CA LYS A 427 -11.43 -0.69 -10.06
C LYS A 427 -11.53 -2.13 -10.55
N ARG A 428 -11.37 -3.11 -9.67
CA ARG A 428 -11.32 -4.52 -10.10
C ARG A 428 -12.64 -5.02 -10.68
N LEU A 429 -13.76 -4.44 -10.23
CA LEU A 429 -15.11 -4.77 -10.70
C LEU A 429 -15.59 -3.85 -11.83
N ARG A 430 -14.76 -2.90 -12.27
CA ARG A 430 -15.10 -1.93 -13.32
C ARG A 430 -16.40 -1.18 -13.00
N ARG A 431 -16.50 -0.72 -11.77
CA ARG A 431 -17.62 0.06 -11.22
C ARG A 431 -17.22 1.52 -11.04
N GLY A 432 -18.21 2.39 -11.04
CA GLY A 432 -18.04 3.78 -10.62
C GLY A 432 -18.06 3.92 -9.10
N ILE A 433 -17.69 5.11 -8.63
CA ILE A 433 -17.88 5.55 -7.24
C ILE A 433 -18.80 6.76 -7.29
N THR A 434 -20.02 6.61 -6.79
CA THR A 434 -20.97 7.72 -6.72
C THR A 434 -20.85 8.40 -5.36
N ARG A 435 -20.59 9.71 -5.36
CA ARG A 435 -20.55 10.51 -4.13
C ARG A 435 -21.94 10.98 -3.72
N THR A 436 -22.39 10.52 -2.56
CA THR A 436 -23.72 10.80 -1.97
C THR A 436 -23.60 11.50 -0.62
N GLY A 437 -24.72 11.81 0.03
CA GLY A 437 -24.72 12.37 1.37
C GLY A 437 -24.16 13.79 1.43
N ASN A 438 -23.28 14.05 2.39
CA ASN A 438 -22.80 15.39 2.76
C ASN A 438 -21.38 15.70 2.26
N HIS A 439 -20.95 15.10 1.14
CA HIS A 439 -19.63 15.38 0.56
C HIS A 439 -19.42 16.87 0.22
N ARG A 440 -18.27 17.43 0.64
CA ARG A 440 -17.88 18.83 0.38
C ARG A 440 -17.85 19.22 -1.12
N ILE A 441 -17.54 18.28 -2.00
CA ILE A 441 -17.48 18.50 -3.45
C ILE A 441 -18.64 17.85 -4.21
N GLY A 442 -19.61 17.30 -3.46
CA GLY A 442 -20.82 16.66 -4.00
C GLY A 442 -20.54 15.64 -5.12
N ALA A 443 -21.48 15.58 -6.07
CA ALA A 443 -21.43 14.65 -7.19
C ALA A 443 -20.24 14.88 -8.14
N ALA A 444 -19.61 16.07 -8.14
CA ALA A 444 -18.45 16.37 -8.97
C ALA A 444 -17.21 15.52 -8.61
N GLY A 445 -17.17 14.96 -7.40
CA GLY A 445 -16.15 13.99 -6.99
C GLY A 445 -16.44 12.54 -7.38
N SER A 446 -17.58 12.26 -8.02
CA SER A 446 -17.93 10.90 -8.46
C SER A 446 -17.05 10.45 -9.62
N LEU A 447 -16.81 9.14 -9.68
CA LEU A 447 -16.09 8.48 -10.76
C LEU A 447 -17.04 7.56 -11.51
N THR A 448 -17.00 7.59 -12.82
CA THR A 448 -17.72 6.61 -13.66
C THR A 448 -16.92 5.30 -13.74
N ALA A 449 -17.55 4.20 -14.14
CA ALA A 449 -16.81 2.95 -14.40
C ALA A 449 -15.66 3.20 -15.38
N ASP A 450 -14.49 2.63 -15.08
CA ASP A 450 -13.27 2.76 -15.89
C ASP A 450 -12.80 4.23 -16.13
N ASP A 451 -13.24 5.21 -15.31
CA ASP A 451 -12.76 6.60 -15.40
C ASP A 451 -11.23 6.64 -15.25
N LYS A 452 -10.56 7.36 -16.15
CA LYS A 452 -9.10 7.57 -16.14
C LYS A 452 -8.57 8.08 -14.80
N LYS A 453 -9.39 8.80 -14.02
CA LYS A 453 -9.03 9.25 -12.66
C LYS A 453 -8.78 8.12 -11.66
N PHE A 454 -9.15 6.87 -11.98
CA PHE A 454 -8.78 5.70 -11.19
C PHE A 454 -7.29 5.34 -11.23
N PHE A 455 -6.51 5.89 -12.16
CA PHE A 455 -5.08 5.63 -12.24
C PHE A 455 -4.28 6.90 -12.57
N LEU A 456 -3.01 6.85 -12.20
CA LEU A 456 -2.03 7.93 -12.35
C LEU A 456 -1.39 7.86 -13.73
N LYS A 457 -0.89 9.00 -14.20
CA LYS A 457 -0.04 9.09 -15.38
C LYS A 457 1.38 8.64 -15.05
N ILE A 458 2.16 8.21 -16.05
CA ILE A 458 3.58 7.91 -15.86
C ILE A 458 4.32 9.23 -15.56
N PRO A 459 5.23 9.28 -14.56
CA PRO A 459 5.91 10.52 -14.20
C PRO A 459 6.71 11.11 -15.35
N GLN A 460 6.72 12.44 -15.45
CA GLN A 460 7.43 13.13 -16.53
C GLN A 460 8.94 12.85 -16.50
N ALA A 461 9.53 12.82 -15.30
CA ALA A 461 10.95 12.54 -15.13
C ALA A 461 11.36 11.16 -15.66
N GLU A 462 10.49 10.15 -15.52
CA GLU A 462 10.74 8.82 -16.07
C GLU A 462 10.68 8.84 -17.59
N ILE A 463 9.64 9.48 -18.17
CA ILE A 463 9.50 9.63 -19.63
C ILE A 463 10.71 10.33 -20.22
N ASP A 464 11.26 11.32 -19.53
CA ASP A 464 12.42 12.09 -19.97
C ASP A 464 13.73 11.30 -19.86
N ALA A 465 13.90 10.52 -18.79
CA ALA A 465 15.14 9.78 -18.51
C ALA A 465 15.25 8.43 -19.23
N ASN A 466 14.12 7.76 -19.50
CA ASN A 466 14.10 6.41 -20.06
C ASN A 466 13.69 6.43 -21.54
N PRO A 467 14.64 6.27 -22.49
CA PRO A 467 14.35 6.34 -23.93
C PRO A 467 13.48 5.19 -24.45
N LEU A 468 13.30 4.12 -23.66
CA LEU A 468 12.45 2.98 -24.00
C LEU A 468 10.98 3.22 -23.66
N ILE A 469 10.65 4.32 -22.98
CA ILE A 469 9.27 4.72 -22.70
C ILE A 469 8.79 5.69 -23.78
N PRO A 470 7.69 5.37 -24.49
CA PRO A 470 7.13 6.26 -25.51
C PRO A 470 6.76 7.63 -24.93
N LYS A 471 7.12 8.72 -25.64
CA LYS A 471 6.83 10.09 -25.18
C LYS A 471 5.33 10.39 -25.08
N ASP A 472 4.51 9.64 -25.82
CA ASP A 472 3.06 9.72 -25.85
C ASP A 472 2.36 8.72 -24.90
N ILE A 473 3.11 8.02 -24.02
CA ILE A 473 2.58 6.99 -23.10
C ILE A 473 1.40 7.47 -22.25
N ASN A 474 1.30 8.79 -22.03
CA ASN A 474 0.26 9.43 -21.24
C ASN A 474 -0.95 9.93 -22.05
N ASN A 475 -0.97 9.87 -23.38
CA ASN A 475 -2.06 10.40 -24.21
C ASN A 475 -3.42 9.76 -23.91
N ASN A 476 -3.41 8.47 -23.53
CA ASN A 476 -4.60 7.72 -23.16
C ASN A 476 -4.69 7.39 -21.67
N ARG A 477 -3.87 8.05 -20.83
CA ARG A 477 -3.87 7.83 -19.38
C ARG A 477 -4.74 8.79 -18.60
#